data_AF-A0A3N5NJF9-F1
#
_entry.id   AF-A0A3N5NJF9-F1
#
_cell.length_a   1.000
_cell.length_b   1.000
_cell.length_c   1.000
_cell.angle_alpha   90.00
_cell.angle_beta   90.00
_cell.angle_gamma   90.00
#
_symmetry.space_group_name_H-M   'P 1'
#
loop_
_entity.id
_entity.type
_entity.pdbx_description
1 polymer ?
#
loop_
_entity_poly.entity_id
_entity_poly.type
_entity_poly.pdbx_seq_one_letter_code
_entity_poly.pdbx_strand_id
1 'polypeptide(L)'
;MTVEELDEWGVDFVRFCARFADIFRRKEPRAQAVKYLRGLMASVSRKNSWQLAEAMGDRIPDATQRLLYHAQWSADAARDRLLRYTMEVFGEEDGIGVVDETGFIKKGNRSVGVKRQYTGTAGKVENCQIGTFLSYATTRGHVLLDRRLYLPEEWANDLERREQAKVPADVVFQTKSVQAMAMLEHVWQAGVPMRWVAGDEVYGDSTDLRDLIARHERWYVLAVRTPTLVWTKRPQVVEPEPRDGLCPGRPRTKVRLAEGAPSATPVKEVVARWPESRWQRLTVAEGEKGLITYDWACQRVVESRDGLPGPDAWLVARRSLSDPSDIAYYLSNAPLDMPLLKLAQVASTRYTVEQCIEEAKGETGLDEYEVRYWHSWHRHITLSMMAHAWLASVRYQATEKKGGLSPSWPS
;
A
#
# COMPACT_ATOMS: atom_id res chain seq x y z
N MET A 1 1.64 33.62 2.78
CA MET A 1 0.48 33.16 3.56
C MET A 1 0.05 34.30 4.45
N THR A 2 -1.18 34.80 4.29
CA THR A 2 -1.71 35.91 5.09
C THR A 2 -2.14 35.42 6.47
N VAL A 3 -2.36 36.35 7.42
CA VAL A 3 -2.89 36.02 8.75
C VAL A 3 -4.31 35.44 8.64
N GLU A 4 -5.11 35.93 7.69
CA GLU A 4 -6.45 35.42 7.42
C GLU A 4 -6.43 33.97 6.90
N GLU A 5 -5.50 33.64 6.00
CA GLU A 5 -5.30 32.26 5.52
C GLU A 5 -4.89 31.31 6.66
N LEU A 6 -4.07 31.78 7.60
CA LEU A 6 -3.68 31.02 8.80
C LEU A 6 -4.87 30.77 9.73
N ASP A 7 -5.72 31.78 9.94
CA ASP A 7 -6.92 31.66 10.77
C ASP A 7 -7.94 30.70 10.14
N GLU A 8 -8.16 30.79 8.82
CA GLU A 8 -8.98 29.82 8.06
C GLU A 8 -8.49 28.38 8.27
N TRP A 9 -7.19 28.14 8.13
CA TRP A 9 -6.60 26.81 8.34
C TRP A 9 -6.76 26.34 9.79
N GLY A 10 -6.65 27.24 10.76
CA GLY A 10 -6.89 26.93 12.16
C GLY A 10 -8.34 26.47 12.41
N VAL A 11 -9.31 27.17 11.83
CA VAL A 11 -10.73 26.80 11.92
C VAL A 11 -11.01 25.47 11.23
N ASP A 12 -10.48 25.27 10.02
CA ASP A 12 -10.71 24.05 9.26
C ASP A 12 -10.04 22.84 9.93
N PHE A 13 -8.86 23.01 10.55
CA PHE A 13 -8.22 21.96 11.34
C PHE A 13 -9.07 21.54 12.55
N VAL A 14 -9.70 22.51 13.23
CA VAL A 14 -10.64 22.22 14.33
C VAL A 14 -11.85 21.46 13.81
N ARG A 15 -12.40 21.82 12.65
CA ARG A 15 -13.50 21.07 12.01
C ARG A 15 -13.06 19.66 11.64
N PHE A 16 -11.87 19.48 11.07
CA PHE A 16 -11.29 18.17 10.77
C PHE A 16 -11.23 17.29 12.03
N CYS A 17 -10.64 17.82 13.12
CA CYS A 17 -10.57 17.12 14.40
C CYS A 17 -11.95 16.80 15.01
N ALA A 18 -12.94 17.67 14.82
CA ALA A 18 -14.30 17.46 15.32
C ALA A 18 -14.98 16.22 14.71
N ARG A 19 -14.60 15.83 13.48
CA ARG A 19 -15.11 14.61 12.82
C ARG A 19 -14.78 13.32 13.59
N PHE A 20 -13.76 13.35 14.46
CA PHE A 20 -13.28 12.21 15.24
C PHE A 20 -13.65 12.30 16.73
N ALA A 21 -14.41 13.32 17.13
CA ALA A 21 -14.67 13.64 18.54
C ALA A 21 -15.36 12.51 19.32
N ASP A 22 -16.28 11.79 18.67
CA ASP A 22 -17.10 10.72 19.25
C ASP A 22 -16.33 9.42 19.51
N ILE A 23 -15.13 9.28 18.92
CA ILE A 23 -14.25 8.13 19.12
C ILE A 23 -13.68 8.11 20.55
N PHE A 24 -13.59 9.29 21.18
CA PHE A 24 -13.07 9.45 22.52
C PHE A 24 -14.21 9.47 23.54
N ARG A 25 -14.20 8.52 24.48
CA ARG A 25 -15.20 8.46 25.56
C ARG A 25 -15.13 9.64 26.54
N ARG A 26 -13.99 10.33 26.62
CA ARG A 26 -13.72 11.39 27.58
C ARG A 26 -13.14 12.62 26.89
N LYS A 27 -13.38 13.80 27.46
CA LYS A 27 -12.91 15.08 26.92
C LYS A 27 -11.39 15.22 26.96
N GLU A 28 -10.72 14.63 27.96
CA GLU A 28 -9.27 14.80 28.17
C GLU A 28 -8.45 14.09 27.09
N PRO A 29 -8.67 12.79 26.76
CA PRO A 29 -7.99 12.14 25.64
C PRO A 29 -8.30 12.79 24.29
N ARG A 30 -9.53 13.30 24.10
CA ARG A 30 -9.91 14.05 22.89
C ARG A 30 -9.05 15.31 22.75
N ALA A 31 -8.99 16.13 23.81
CA ALA A 31 -8.17 17.34 23.81
C ALA A 31 -6.69 17.02 23.57
N GLN A 32 -6.18 15.95 24.21
CA GLN A 32 -4.81 15.52 23.99
C GLN A 32 -4.57 15.01 22.56
N ALA A 33 -5.52 14.34 21.93
CA ALA A 33 -5.39 13.91 20.54
C ALA A 33 -5.28 15.09 19.59
N VAL A 34 -6.05 16.16 19.81
CA VAL A 34 -5.95 17.40 19.02
C VAL A 34 -4.57 18.05 19.20
N LYS A 35 -4.09 18.14 20.45
CA LYS A 35 -2.72 18.62 20.71
C LYS A 35 -1.70 17.74 19.98
N TYR A 36 -1.81 16.42 20.09
CA TYR A 36 -0.90 15.46 19.50
C TYR A 36 -0.82 15.61 17.98
N LEU A 37 -1.96 15.73 17.30
CA LEU A 37 -2.01 15.99 15.85
C LEU A 37 -1.27 17.28 15.48
N ARG A 38 -1.46 18.37 16.24
CA ARG A 38 -0.70 19.62 16.04
C ARG A 38 0.80 19.39 16.24
N GLY A 39 1.18 18.67 17.29
CA GLY A 39 2.57 18.34 17.59
C GLY A 39 3.23 17.52 16.47
N LEU A 40 2.50 16.56 15.89
CA LEU A 40 3.01 15.75 14.77
C LEU A 40 3.32 16.59 13.53
N MET A 41 2.54 17.65 13.28
CA MET A 41 2.73 18.57 12.15
C MET A 41 3.69 19.73 12.46
N ALA A 42 4.11 19.87 13.72
CA ALA A 42 5.02 20.93 14.13
C ALA A 42 6.47 20.60 13.78
N SER A 43 7.29 21.64 13.64
CA SER A 43 8.74 21.52 13.42
C SER A 43 9.46 21.08 14.69
N VAL A 44 9.33 19.81 15.05
CA VAL A 44 9.99 19.16 16.18
C VAL A 44 11.12 18.28 15.65
N SER A 45 12.28 18.27 16.31
CA SER A 45 13.46 17.53 15.83
C SER A 45 13.25 16.02 15.74
N ARG A 46 12.39 15.46 16.61
CA ARG A 46 12.00 14.05 16.63
C ARG A 46 10.66 13.91 17.36
N LYS A 47 9.66 13.32 16.72
CA LYS A 47 8.28 13.22 17.20
C LYS A 47 8.08 12.06 18.18
N ASN A 48 8.99 11.96 19.16
CA ASN A 48 8.82 11.10 20.33
C ASN A 48 7.90 11.77 21.37
N SER A 49 7.45 11.01 22.38
CA SER A 49 6.48 11.53 23.36
C SER A 49 6.98 12.71 24.19
N TRP A 50 8.30 12.86 24.38
CA TRP A 50 8.88 13.95 25.17
C TRP A 50 8.90 15.26 24.40
N GLN A 51 9.52 15.26 23.23
CA GLN A 51 9.66 16.46 22.41
C GLN A 51 8.29 16.94 21.90
N LEU A 52 7.38 16.01 21.60
CA LEU A 52 5.99 16.37 21.29
C LEU A 52 5.32 17.04 22.49
N ALA A 53 5.45 16.49 23.71
CA ALA A 53 4.84 17.09 24.90
C ALA A 53 5.36 18.51 25.13
N GLU A 54 6.67 18.72 25.02
CA GLU A 54 7.30 20.04 25.12
C GLU A 54 6.77 21.01 24.06
N ALA A 55 6.73 20.59 22.79
CA ALA A 55 6.19 21.42 21.69
C ALA A 55 4.70 21.77 21.86
N MET A 56 3.94 20.93 22.55
CA MET A 56 2.52 21.14 22.85
C MET A 56 2.28 21.93 24.16
N GLY A 57 3.35 22.32 24.86
CA GLY A 57 3.30 23.04 26.14
C GLY A 57 2.93 22.17 27.35
N ASP A 58 3.05 20.84 27.25
CA ASP A 58 2.85 19.93 28.37
C ASP A 58 4.16 19.81 29.17
N ARG A 59 4.06 19.85 30.52
CA ARG A 59 5.23 19.81 31.41
C ARG A 59 6.00 18.48 31.36
N ILE A 60 5.30 17.38 31.10
CA ILE A 60 5.80 16.00 31.10
C ILE A 60 5.06 15.16 30.05
N PRO A 61 5.64 14.05 29.54
CA PRO A 61 5.05 13.27 28.45
C PRO A 61 3.82 12.42 28.83
N ASP A 62 3.42 12.40 30.10
CA ASP A 62 2.35 11.57 30.63
C ASP A 62 1.06 11.63 29.83
N ALA A 63 0.62 12.83 29.42
CA ALA A 63 -0.64 12.97 28.69
C ALA A 63 -0.57 12.28 27.32
N THR A 64 0.54 12.46 26.60
CA THR A 64 0.84 11.77 25.33
C THR A 64 0.95 10.26 25.52
N GLN A 65 1.68 9.81 26.53
CA GLN A 65 1.82 8.39 26.83
C GLN A 65 0.47 7.76 27.19
N ARG A 66 -0.35 8.45 28.00
CA ARG A 66 -1.71 8.01 28.35
C ARG A 66 -2.60 7.94 27.11
N LEU A 67 -2.54 8.92 26.20
CA LEU A 67 -3.30 8.90 24.95
C LEU A 67 -3.00 7.63 24.13
N LEU A 68 -1.72 7.29 23.96
CA LEU A 68 -1.30 6.15 23.13
C LEU A 68 -1.45 4.81 23.86
N TYR A 69 -1.23 4.76 25.17
CA TYR A 69 -1.18 3.51 25.93
C TYR A 69 -2.44 3.17 26.73
N HIS A 70 -2.98 4.12 27.50
CA HIS A 70 -4.03 3.83 28.50
C HIS A 70 -5.44 4.30 28.10
N ALA A 71 -5.55 5.37 27.33
CA ALA A 71 -6.84 5.98 26.99
C ALA A 71 -7.73 4.98 26.24
N GLN A 72 -9.04 5.07 26.44
CA GLN A 72 -10.04 4.25 25.74
C GLN A 72 -10.51 4.96 24.48
N TRP A 73 -9.96 4.54 23.33
CA TRP A 73 -10.40 4.91 22.00
C TRP A 73 -9.91 3.86 20.99
N SER A 74 -10.63 3.73 19.86
CA SER A 74 -10.34 2.75 18.82
C SER A 74 -9.57 3.39 17.67
N ALA A 75 -8.37 2.87 17.40
CA ALA A 75 -7.56 3.30 16.26
C ALA A 75 -8.23 2.94 14.93
N ASP A 76 -8.96 1.82 14.88
CA ASP A 76 -9.64 1.35 13.68
C ASP A 76 -10.89 2.17 13.37
N ALA A 77 -11.66 2.54 14.41
CA ALA A 77 -12.76 3.50 14.22
C ALA A 77 -12.26 4.87 13.73
N ALA A 78 -11.08 5.30 14.18
CA ALA A 78 -10.44 6.52 13.70
C ALA A 78 -9.96 6.39 12.25
N ARG A 79 -9.41 5.24 11.85
CA ARG A 79 -9.14 4.95 10.44
C ARG A 79 -10.43 4.97 9.61
N ASP A 80 -11.52 4.36 10.06
CA ASP A 80 -12.78 4.33 9.28
C ASP A 80 -13.38 5.72 9.10
N ARG A 81 -13.24 6.58 10.12
CA ARG A 81 -13.60 7.99 10.01
C ARG A 81 -12.68 8.74 9.05
N LEU A 82 -11.39 8.41 9.04
CA LEU A 82 -10.42 8.98 8.11
C LEU A 82 -10.72 8.54 6.67
N LEU A 83 -11.12 7.29 6.42
CA LEU A 83 -11.55 6.84 5.09
C LEU A 83 -12.67 7.71 4.55
N ARG A 84 -13.67 8.05 5.37
CA ARG A 84 -14.74 8.99 4.99
C ARG A 84 -14.22 10.39 4.64
N TYR A 85 -13.27 10.91 5.41
CA TYR A 85 -12.58 12.16 5.04
C TYR A 85 -11.92 12.05 3.67
N THR A 86 -11.18 10.98 3.46
CA THR A 86 -10.41 10.76 2.25
C THR A 86 -11.30 10.67 1.02
N MET A 87 -12.43 9.97 1.12
CA MET A 87 -13.40 9.90 0.02
C MET A 87 -14.00 11.27 -0.32
N GLU A 88 -14.30 12.10 0.68
CA GLU A 88 -14.86 13.44 0.46
C GLU A 88 -13.87 14.39 -0.22
N VAL A 89 -12.59 14.33 0.18
CA VAL A 89 -11.57 15.27 -0.31
C VAL A 89 -10.88 14.77 -1.58
N PHE A 90 -10.46 13.51 -1.58
CA PHE A 90 -9.58 12.93 -2.60
C PHE A 90 -10.29 11.91 -3.50
N GLY A 91 -11.55 11.55 -3.23
CA GLY A 91 -12.22 10.47 -3.95
C GLY A 91 -12.32 10.70 -5.46
N GLU A 92 -11.78 9.77 -6.25
CA GLU A 92 -11.87 9.74 -7.71
C GLU A 92 -12.14 8.32 -8.18
N GLU A 93 -13.03 8.17 -9.17
CA GLU A 93 -13.40 6.84 -9.68
C GLU A 93 -12.20 6.04 -10.19
N ASP A 94 -11.24 6.74 -10.80
CA ASP A 94 -10.02 6.18 -11.34
C ASP A 94 -8.86 6.09 -10.31
N GLY A 95 -9.16 6.28 -9.03
CA GLY A 95 -8.19 6.27 -7.94
C GLY A 95 -7.42 4.95 -7.85
N ILE A 96 -6.15 5.06 -7.46
CA ILE A 96 -5.18 3.97 -7.46
C ILE A 96 -4.84 3.64 -6.01
N GLY A 97 -5.20 2.44 -5.57
CA GLY A 97 -4.72 1.86 -4.33
C GLY A 97 -3.34 1.28 -4.53
N VAL A 98 -2.40 1.58 -3.65
CA VAL A 98 -1.07 0.98 -3.76
C VAL A 98 -0.68 0.36 -2.44
N VAL A 99 -0.32 -0.91 -2.49
CA VAL A 99 0.11 -1.66 -1.33
C VAL A 99 1.63 -1.65 -1.27
N ASP A 100 2.17 -1.26 -0.12
CA ASP A 100 3.61 -1.24 0.12
C ASP A 100 3.92 -1.50 1.60
N GLU A 101 5.19 -1.74 1.89
CA GLU A 101 5.68 -1.96 3.23
C GLU A 101 6.70 -0.92 3.63
N THR A 102 6.72 -0.60 4.92
CA THR A 102 7.83 0.18 5.47
C THR A 102 8.34 -0.41 6.77
N GLY A 103 9.66 -0.35 6.92
CA GLY A 103 10.35 -0.86 8.09
C GLY A 103 10.67 0.25 9.08
N PHE A 104 10.44 -0.04 10.36
CA PHE A 104 10.72 0.87 11.47
C PHE A 104 11.88 0.30 12.27
N ILE A 105 13.07 0.90 12.18
CA ILE A 105 14.25 0.44 12.91
C ILE A 105 14.00 0.57 14.41
N LYS A 106 14.30 -0.48 15.17
CA LYS A 106 14.14 -0.51 16.62
C LYS A 106 15.38 -1.08 17.31
N LYS A 107 15.63 -0.61 18.54
CA LYS A 107 16.65 -1.17 19.43
C LYS A 107 15.98 -2.05 20.49
N GLY A 108 16.56 -3.22 20.77
CA GLY A 108 16.04 -4.18 21.74
C GLY A 108 14.91 -5.08 21.20
N ASN A 109 14.31 -5.88 22.09
CA ASN A 109 13.38 -6.96 21.75
C ASN A 109 11.94 -6.75 22.27
N ARG A 110 11.66 -5.60 22.88
CA ARG A 110 10.41 -5.31 23.62
C ARG A 110 9.29 -4.66 22.78
N SER A 111 9.59 -4.10 21.62
CA SER A 111 8.55 -3.56 20.74
C SER A 111 7.81 -4.69 20.03
N VAL A 112 6.48 -4.64 20.02
CA VAL A 112 5.61 -5.62 19.37
C VAL A 112 6.03 -5.92 17.93
N GLY A 113 6.15 -7.19 17.55
CA GLY A 113 6.53 -7.58 16.18
C GLY A 113 7.97 -7.24 15.77
N VAL A 114 8.83 -6.76 16.67
CA VAL A 114 10.23 -6.48 16.34
C VAL A 114 11.03 -7.76 16.11
N LYS A 115 11.71 -7.84 14.98
CA LYS A 115 12.58 -8.97 14.60
C LYS A 115 13.73 -8.48 13.74
N ARG A 116 14.84 -9.22 13.74
CA ARG A 116 15.87 -9.09 12.70
C ARG A 116 15.34 -9.61 11.36
N GLN A 117 15.03 -8.72 10.46
CA GLN A 117 14.47 -9.03 9.14
C GLN A 117 14.93 -8.01 8.12
N TYR A 118 14.85 -8.36 6.83
CA TYR A 118 15.16 -7.41 5.78
C TYR A 118 14.18 -6.25 5.84
N THR A 119 14.71 -5.02 5.78
CA THR A 119 13.91 -3.80 5.68
C THR A 119 14.45 -2.97 4.52
N GLY A 120 13.54 -2.57 3.62
CA GLY A 120 13.88 -1.67 2.52
C GLY A 120 14.50 -0.36 3.03
N THR A 121 14.04 0.15 4.17
CA THR A 121 14.55 1.40 4.78
C THR A 121 16.03 1.35 5.16
N ALA A 122 16.57 0.19 5.55
CA ALA A 122 18.00 0.07 5.87
C ALA A 122 18.82 -0.57 4.74
N GLY A 123 18.17 -1.07 3.68
CA GLY A 123 18.79 -1.85 2.60
C GLY A 123 19.44 -3.17 3.06
N LYS A 124 19.19 -3.61 4.30
CA LYS A 124 19.85 -4.75 4.93
C LYS A 124 18.98 -5.37 6.03
N VAL A 125 19.43 -6.50 6.56
CA VAL A 125 18.81 -7.17 7.71
C VAL A 125 19.11 -6.42 8.99
N GLU A 126 18.10 -5.74 9.53
CA GLU A 126 18.17 -5.01 10.79
C GLU A 126 17.05 -5.42 11.73
N ASN A 127 17.19 -5.07 13.01
CA ASN A 127 16.12 -5.23 13.97
C ASN A 127 15.05 -4.15 13.74
N CYS A 128 13.89 -4.57 13.25
CA CYS A 128 12.82 -3.64 12.86
C CYS A 128 11.43 -4.25 13.05
N GLN A 129 10.44 -3.35 13.10
CA GLN A 129 9.03 -3.68 12.85
C GLN A 129 8.73 -3.43 11.37
N ILE A 130 7.79 -4.16 10.78
CA ILE A 130 7.31 -3.89 9.43
C ILE A 130 5.83 -3.52 9.51
N GLY A 131 5.44 -2.43 8.87
CA GLY A 131 4.04 -2.11 8.63
C GLY A 131 3.70 -2.29 7.16
N THR A 132 2.58 -2.94 6.87
CA THR A 132 1.96 -2.95 5.55
C THR A 132 0.96 -1.79 5.48
N PHE A 133 1.05 -1.02 4.41
CA PHE A 133 0.27 0.20 4.19
C PHE A 133 -0.48 0.11 2.87
N LEU A 134 -1.69 0.66 2.86
CA LEU A 134 -2.45 0.90 1.64
C LEU A 134 -2.54 2.40 1.47
N SER A 135 -1.89 2.93 0.45
CA SER A 135 -2.02 4.32 0.03
C SER A 135 -3.05 4.46 -1.08
N TYR A 136 -3.49 5.69 -1.29
CA TYR A 136 -4.48 6.06 -2.29
C TYR A 136 -4.00 7.29 -3.04
N ALA A 137 -3.76 7.10 -4.33
CA ALA A 137 -3.26 8.10 -5.24
C ALA A 137 -4.37 8.52 -6.22
N THR A 138 -4.54 9.83 -6.31
CA THR A 138 -5.55 10.51 -7.16
C THR A 138 -4.94 11.79 -7.69
N THR A 139 -5.61 12.45 -8.64
CA THR A 139 -5.14 13.77 -9.10
C THR A 139 -5.21 14.83 -8.00
N ARG A 140 -5.98 14.60 -6.93
CA ARG A 140 -6.15 15.52 -5.79
C ARG A 140 -5.09 15.37 -4.71
N GLY A 141 -4.25 14.36 -4.81
CA GLY A 141 -3.19 14.08 -3.84
C GLY A 141 -3.17 12.64 -3.38
N HIS A 142 -2.14 12.33 -2.60
CA HIS A 142 -1.81 10.98 -2.16
C HIS A 142 -1.90 10.89 -0.64
N VAL A 143 -2.60 9.88 -0.14
CA VAL A 143 -2.82 9.69 1.31
C VAL A 143 -2.81 8.21 1.69
N LEU A 144 -2.67 7.92 2.98
CA LEU A 144 -2.77 6.56 3.52
C LEU A 144 -4.23 6.24 3.88
N LEU A 145 -4.73 5.08 3.45
CA LEU A 145 -6.08 4.57 3.74
C LEU A 145 -6.09 3.63 4.95
N ASP A 146 -5.14 2.69 4.99
CA ASP A 146 -5.11 1.66 6.03
C ASP A 146 -3.65 1.30 6.40
N ARG A 147 -3.50 0.69 7.58
CA ARG A 147 -2.24 0.22 8.14
C ARG A 147 -2.43 -1.13 8.81
N ARG A 148 -1.45 -2.02 8.70
CA ARG A 148 -1.37 -3.26 9.50
C ARG A 148 0.05 -3.49 9.97
N LEU A 149 0.21 -3.82 11.24
CA LEU A 149 1.51 -4.27 11.75
C LEU A 149 1.73 -5.71 11.28
N TYR A 150 2.85 -5.97 10.59
CA TYR A 150 3.27 -7.32 10.28
C TYR A 150 3.80 -7.97 11.56
N LEU A 151 3.12 -9.02 12.03
CA LEU A 151 3.52 -9.81 13.18
C LEU A 151 4.24 -11.07 12.66
N PRO A 152 5.58 -11.19 12.83
CA PRO A 152 6.31 -12.37 12.37
C PRO A 152 5.74 -13.66 12.98
N GLU A 153 5.85 -14.78 12.27
CA GLU A 153 5.30 -16.07 12.71
C GLU A 153 5.79 -16.49 14.11
N GLU A 154 7.08 -16.28 14.41
CA GLU A 154 7.64 -16.53 15.74
C GLU A 154 6.98 -15.69 16.85
N TRP A 155 6.56 -14.46 16.53
CA TRP A 155 5.81 -13.61 17.46
C TRP A 155 4.38 -14.07 17.59
N ALA A 156 3.74 -14.46 16.49
CA ALA A 156 2.36 -14.94 16.49
C ALA A 156 2.20 -16.22 17.32
N ASN A 157 3.24 -17.06 17.36
CA ASN A 157 3.25 -18.33 18.08
C ASN A 157 3.74 -18.22 19.55
N ASP A 158 4.27 -17.07 19.97
CA ASP A 158 4.75 -16.83 21.34
C ASP A 158 3.65 -16.14 22.18
N LEU A 159 2.88 -16.96 22.92
CA LEU A 159 1.74 -16.49 23.72
C LEU A 159 2.15 -15.51 24.82
N GLU A 160 3.27 -15.77 25.50
CA GLU A 160 3.75 -14.92 26.59
C GLU A 160 4.15 -13.55 26.05
N ARG A 161 4.91 -13.51 24.95
CA ARG A 161 5.35 -12.27 24.33
C ARG A 161 4.19 -11.48 23.74
N ARG A 162 3.18 -12.16 23.19
CA ARG A 162 1.92 -11.55 22.73
C ARG A 162 1.16 -10.89 23.86
N GLU A 163 1.00 -11.59 24.98
CA GLU A 163 0.32 -11.05 26.17
C GLU A 163 1.06 -9.82 26.72
N GLN A 164 2.39 -9.91 26.89
CA GLN A 164 3.22 -8.79 27.34
C GLN A 164 3.09 -7.56 26.41
N ALA A 165 3.01 -7.79 25.10
CA ALA A 165 2.87 -6.73 24.09
C ALA A 165 1.40 -6.30 23.84
N LYS A 166 0.44 -6.91 24.53
CA LYS A 166 -1.02 -6.69 24.39
C LYS A 166 -1.54 -6.93 22.97
N VAL A 167 -1.00 -7.93 22.29
CA VAL A 167 -1.53 -8.39 21.00
C VAL A 167 -2.90 -9.04 21.23
N PRO A 168 -3.95 -8.65 20.48
CA PRO A 168 -5.26 -9.29 20.58
C PRO A 168 -5.19 -10.82 20.36
N ALA A 169 -6.09 -11.56 21.01
CA ALA A 169 -6.08 -13.02 21.00
C ALA A 169 -6.36 -13.60 19.59
N ASP A 170 -7.20 -12.92 18.82
CA ASP A 170 -7.61 -13.26 17.46
C ASP A 170 -6.57 -12.94 16.39
N VAL A 171 -5.51 -12.17 16.72
CA VAL A 171 -4.42 -11.91 15.79
C VAL A 171 -3.58 -13.19 15.60
N VAL A 172 -3.58 -13.71 14.39
CA VAL A 172 -2.75 -14.83 13.96
C VAL A 172 -1.69 -14.36 12.97
N PHE A 173 -0.71 -15.23 12.68
CA PHE A 173 0.23 -14.96 11.59
C PHE A 173 -0.52 -14.75 10.27
N GLN A 174 -0.17 -13.69 9.57
CA GLN A 174 -0.67 -13.38 8.24
C GLN A 174 0.51 -12.97 7.37
N THR A 175 0.57 -13.50 6.15
CA THR A 175 1.50 -12.97 5.15
C THR A 175 1.11 -11.53 4.80
N LYS A 176 2.05 -10.77 4.24
CA LYS A 176 1.80 -9.40 3.83
C LYS A 176 0.72 -9.31 2.74
N SER A 177 0.67 -10.28 1.82
CA SER A 177 -0.40 -10.40 0.82
C SER A 177 -1.76 -10.64 1.47
N VAL A 178 -1.85 -11.44 2.54
CA VAL A 178 -3.11 -11.62 3.31
C VAL A 178 -3.53 -10.32 4.01
N GLN A 179 -2.56 -9.58 4.58
CA GLN A 179 -2.84 -8.26 5.14
C GLN A 179 -3.37 -7.29 4.08
N ALA A 180 -2.74 -7.25 2.91
CA ALA A 180 -3.13 -6.43 1.76
C ALA A 180 -4.55 -6.75 1.26
N MET A 181 -4.84 -8.04 1.06
CA MET A 181 -6.17 -8.52 0.64
C MET A 181 -7.26 -7.99 1.57
N ALA A 182 -7.07 -8.16 2.88
CA ALA A 182 -8.04 -7.71 3.86
C ALA A 182 -8.10 -6.17 4.01
N MET A 183 -7.06 -5.43 3.64
CA MET A 183 -7.11 -3.96 3.56
C MET A 183 -7.91 -3.50 2.34
N LEU A 184 -7.70 -4.14 1.18
CA LEU A 184 -8.43 -3.86 -0.06
C LEU A 184 -9.93 -4.17 0.09
N GLU A 185 -10.28 -5.35 0.61
CA GLU A 185 -11.67 -5.71 0.91
C GLU A 185 -12.33 -4.69 1.83
N HIS A 186 -11.63 -4.29 2.88
CA HIS A 186 -12.15 -3.33 3.85
C HIS A 186 -12.44 -1.96 3.20
N VAL A 187 -11.52 -1.41 2.39
CA VAL A 187 -11.76 -0.11 1.75
C VAL A 187 -12.82 -0.17 0.65
N TRP A 188 -12.94 -1.28 -0.08
CA TRP A 188 -14.01 -1.45 -1.07
C TRP A 188 -15.38 -1.62 -0.41
N GLN A 189 -15.47 -2.36 0.69
CA GLN A 189 -16.69 -2.45 1.51
C GLN A 189 -17.09 -1.10 2.09
N ALA A 190 -16.11 -0.25 2.43
CA ALA A 190 -16.35 1.13 2.87
C ALA A 190 -16.75 2.08 1.73
N GLY A 191 -16.71 1.63 0.47
CA GLY A 191 -17.13 2.41 -0.70
C GLY A 191 -16.06 3.33 -1.28
N VAL A 192 -14.78 3.13 -0.95
CA VAL A 192 -13.70 3.95 -1.50
C VAL A 192 -13.65 3.80 -3.04
N PRO A 193 -13.73 4.90 -3.81
CA PRO A 193 -13.67 4.83 -5.26
C PRO A 193 -12.23 4.50 -5.70
N MET A 194 -11.95 3.22 -5.85
CA MET A 194 -10.60 2.72 -6.11
C MET A 194 -10.68 1.64 -7.18
N ARG A 195 -10.42 2.04 -8.42
CA ARG A 195 -10.52 1.17 -9.60
C ARG A 195 -9.23 0.39 -9.86
N TRP A 196 -8.10 0.98 -9.51
CA TRP A 196 -6.78 0.40 -9.78
C TRP A 196 -6.09 -0.03 -8.49
N VAL A 197 -5.31 -1.10 -8.59
CA VAL A 197 -4.39 -1.57 -7.55
C VAL A 197 -2.99 -1.72 -8.13
N ALA A 198 -1.99 -1.17 -7.45
CA ALA A 198 -0.57 -1.38 -7.75
C ALA A 198 0.18 -1.90 -6.52
N GLY A 199 1.38 -2.44 -6.76
CA GLY A 199 2.19 -3.10 -5.74
C GLY A 199 3.45 -3.69 -6.35
N ASP A 200 4.43 -3.94 -5.48
CA ASP A 200 5.70 -4.56 -5.87
C ASP A 200 5.58 -6.08 -6.11
N GLU A 201 6.72 -6.74 -6.30
CA GLU A 201 6.80 -8.17 -6.57
C GLU A 201 6.33 -9.05 -5.40
N VAL A 202 6.37 -8.56 -4.15
CA VAL A 202 5.88 -9.30 -2.97
C VAL A 202 4.37 -9.48 -3.07
N TYR A 203 3.68 -8.45 -3.54
CA TYR A 203 2.23 -8.49 -3.76
C TYR A 203 1.88 -9.11 -5.10
N GLY A 204 2.60 -8.74 -6.15
CA GLY A 204 2.25 -9.15 -7.49
C GLY A 204 2.43 -10.63 -7.73
N ASP A 205 3.33 -11.32 -7.04
CA ASP A 205 3.47 -12.78 -7.14
C ASP A 205 2.33 -13.56 -6.46
N SER A 206 1.49 -12.90 -5.65
CA SER A 206 0.33 -13.55 -5.01
C SER A 206 -0.82 -13.69 -6.01
N THR A 207 -1.06 -14.92 -6.47
CA THR A 207 -2.23 -15.26 -7.30
C THR A 207 -3.54 -14.94 -6.59
N ASP A 208 -3.62 -15.21 -5.28
CA ASP A 208 -4.82 -14.96 -4.48
C ASP A 208 -5.17 -13.48 -4.41
N LEU A 209 -4.16 -12.60 -4.30
CA LEU A 209 -4.36 -11.15 -4.35
C LEU A 209 -4.88 -10.71 -5.71
N ARG A 210 -4.29 -11.21 -6.82
CA ARG A 210 -4.75 -10.90 -8.18
C ARG A 210 -6.19 -11.37 -8.40
N ASP A 211 -6.53 -12.56 -7.92
CA ASP A 211 -7.88 -13.12 -8.01
C ASP A 211 -8.89 -12.37 -7.15
N LEU A 212 -8.49 -11.90 -5.96
CA LEU A 212 -9.32 -11.02 -5.16
C LEU A 212 -9.65 -9.73 -5.91
N ILE A 213 -8.64 -9.04 -6.45
CA ILE A 213 -8.83 -7.79 -7.18
C ILE A 213 -9.77 -8.00 -8.37
N ALA A 214 -9.59 -9.07 -9.13
CA ALA A 214 -10.45 -9.43 -10.25
C ALA A 214 -11.89 -9.75 -9.84
N ARG A 215 -12.08 -10.48 -8.72
CA ARG A 215 -13.43 -10.79 -8.18
C ARG A 215 -14.21 -9.56 -7.72
N HIS A 216 -13.51 -8.51 -7.31
CA HIS A 216 -14.10 -7.20 -6.99
C HIS A 216 -14.29 -6.31 -8.22
N GLU A 217 -14.10 -6.85 -9.43
CA GLU A 217 -14.22 -6.13 -10.71
C GLU A 217 -13.31 -4.89 -10.77
N ARG A 218 -12.14 -5.00 -10.12
CA ARG A 218 -11.10 -3.96 -10.13
C ARG A 218 -9.93 -4.40 -10.99
N TRP A 219 -9.10 -3.43 -11.35
CA TRP A 219 -7.94 -3.67 -12.19
C TRP A 219 -6.66 -3.55 -11.41
N TYR A 220 -5.63 -4.26 -11.83
CA TYR A 220 -4.31 -4.16 -11.24
C TYR A 220 -3.22 -3.92 -12.28
N VAL A 221 -2.13 -3.30 -11.85
CA VAL A 221 -0.82 -3.42 -12.48
C VAL A 221 0.18 -3.72 -11.38
N LEU A 222 0.55 -4.99 -11.24
CA LEU A 222 1.40 -5.48 -10.16
C LEU A 222 2.73 -5.92 -10.73
N ALA A 223 3.83 -5.50 -10.09
CA ALA A 223 5.16 -5.97 -10.47
C ALA A 223 5.28 -7.47 -10.18
N VAL A 224 5.97 -8.21 -11.03
CA VAL A 224 6.17 -9.66 -10.85
C VAL A 224 7.62 -10.03 -11.02
N ARG A 225 8.07 -11.05 -10.29
CA ARG A 225 9.47 -11.48 -10.40
C ARG A 225 9.78 -12.02 -11.80
N THR A 226 11.04 -11.86 -12.20
CA THR A 226 11.59 -12.41 -13.45
C THR A 226 11.23 -13.89 -13.75
N PRO A 227 11.22 -14.82 -12.77
CA PRO A 227 10.88 -16.23 -13.02
C PRO A 227 9.39 -16.50 -13.26
N THR A 228 8.52 -15.48 -13.15
CA THR A 228 7.08 -15.62 -13.40
C THR A 228 6.85 -16.19 -14.78
N LEU A 229 6.10 -17.29 -14.85
CA LEU A 229 5.91 -18.06 -16.07
C LEU A 229 4.61 -17.65 -16.77
N VAL A 230 4.69 -17.46 -18.08
CA VAL A 230 3.55 -17.11 -18.94
C VAL A 230 3.62 -17.83 -20.29
N TRP A 231 2.50 -17.90 -20.99
CA TRP A 231 2.46 -18.24 -22.40
C TRP A 231 2.05 -17.04 -23.26
N THR A 232 2.60 -16.92 -24.46
CA THR A 232 2.18 -15.90 -25.44
C THR A 232 0.89 -16.27 -26.17
N LYS A 233 0.49 -17.54 -26.12
CA LYS A 233 -0.77 -18.08 -26.63
C LYS A 233 -1.29 -19.13 -25.65
N ARG A 234 -2.60 -19.19 -25.44
CA ARG A 234 -3.21 -20.18 -24.53
C ARG A 234 -2.88 -21.61 -24.98
N PRO A 235 -2.17 -22.41 -24.17
CA PRO A 235 -1.90 -23.81 -24.49
C PRO A 235 -3.18 -24.64 -24.40
N GLN A 236 -3.24 -25.73 -25.16
CA GLN A 236 -4.32 -26.70 -25.06
C GLN A 236 -4.14 -27.57 -23.81
N VAL A 237 -5.26 -27.89 -23.15
CA VAL A 237 -5.30 -28.79 -22.00
C VAL A 237 -6.16 -30.02 -22.33
N VAL A 238 -5.85 -31.13 -21.66
CA VAL A 238 -6.64 -32.36 -21.74
C VAL A 238 -7.33 -32.54 -20.40
N GLU A 239 -8.66 -32.47 -20.44
CA GLU A 239 -9.52 -32.80 -19.30
C GLU A 239 -9.46 -34.31 -19.01
N PRO A 240 -9.55 -34.72 -17.74
CA PRO A 240 -9.67 -36.14 -17.41
C PRO A 240 -11.02 -36.67 -17.90
N GLU A 241 -11.01 -37.57 -18.89
CA GLU A 241 -12.23 -38.27 -19.30
C GLU A 241 -12.72 -39.22 -18.19
N PRO A 242 -14.03 -39.25 -17.88
CA PRO A 242 -14.63 -40.30 -17.08
C PRO A 242 -14.38 -41.66 -17.75
N ARG A 243 -13.77 -42.62 -17.04
CA ARG A 243 -13.54 -43.97 -17.59
C ARG A 243 -14.78 -44.84 -17.45
N ASP A 244 -15.21 -45.44 -18.56
CA ASP A 244 -16.14 -46.57 -18.55
C ASP A 244 -15.43 -47.88 -18.13
N GLY A 245 -15.73 -48.33 -16.91
CA GLY A 245 -15.96 -49.72 -16.51
C GLY A 245 -14.87 -50.81 -16.56
N LEU A 246 -13.91 -50.84 -17.48
CA LEU A 246 -13.24 -52.13 -17.80
C LEU A 246 -11.70 -52.13 -17.95
N CYS A 247 -11.00 -51.02 -17.70
CA CYS A 247 -9.54 -50.96 -17.82
C CYS A 247 -8.82 -51.01 -16.46
N PRO A 248 -7.84 -51.92 -16.24
CA PRO A 248 -7.05 -51.93 -15.01
C PRO A 248 -6.19 -50.67 -14.90
N GLY A 249 -6.30 -49.95 -13.77
CA GLY A 249 -5.47 -48.77 -13.44
C GLY A 249 -6.27 -47.65 -12.76
N ARG A 250 -5.61 -46.88 -11.89
CA ARG A 250 -6.23 -45.77 -11.15
C ARG A 250 -6.77 -44.71 -12.14
N PRO A 251 -8.04 -44.27 -12.03
CA PRO A 251 -8.62 -43.24 -12.89
C PRO A 251 -7.78 -41.95 -12.85
N ARG A 252 -7.65 -41.29 -14.00
CA ARG A 252 -7.00 -39.98 -14.09
C ARG A 252 -7.97 -38.93 -13.56
N THR A 253 -7.52 -38.09 -12.63
CA THR A 253 -8.39 -37.11 -11.93
C THR A 253 -7.92 -35.66 -12.07
N LYS A 254 -6.81 -35.39 -12.77
CA LYS A 254 -6.23 -34.04 -12.88
C LYS A 254 -6.08 -33.60 -14.33
N VAL A 255 -6.40 -32.34 -14.59
CA VAL A 255 -6.14 -31.62 -15.85
C VAL A 255 -4.63 -31.57 -16.12
N ARG A 256 -4.24 -31.66 -17.38
CA ARG A 256 -2.85 -31.56 -17.82
C ARG A 256 -2.73 -30.81 -19.14
N LEU A 257 -1.55 -30.30 -19.44
CA LEU A 257 -1.25 -29.81 -20.78
C LEU A 257 -1.39 -30.93 -21.82
N ALA A 258 -1.91 -30.59 -22.99
CA ALA A 258 -1.95 -31.50 -24.13
C ALA A 258 -0.52 -31.88 -24.57
N GLU A 259 -0.39 -33.07 -25.16
CA GLU A 259 0.88 -33.49 -25.74
C GLU A 259 1.29 -32.53 -26.86
N GLY A 260 2.53 -32.05 -26.83
CA GLY A 260 3.03 -31.03 -27.77
C GLY A 260 2.60 -29.58 -27.46
N ALA A 261 1.87 -29.33 -26.38
CA ALA A 261 1.59 -27.96 -25.94
C ALA A 261 2.91 -27.23 -25.58
N PRO A 262 3.05 -25.94 -25.93
CA PRO A 262 4.27 -25.19 -25.62
C PRO A 262 4.47 -25.07 -24.12
N SER A 263 5.73 -25.09 -23.68
CA SER A 263 6.09 -24.80 -22.28
C SER A 263 5.88 -23.33 -21.94
N ALA A 264 5.49 -23.05 -20.71
CA ALA A 264 5.48 -21.67 -20.20
C ALA A 264 6.90 -21.12 -20.19
N THR A 265 7.04 -19.82 -20.45
CA THR A 265 8.33 -19.13 -20.51
C THR A 265 8.39 -18.03 -19.45
N PRO A 266 9.54 -17.79 -18.82
CA PRO A 266 9.71 -16.65 -17.92
C PRO A 266 9.40 -15.32 -18.62
N VAL A 267 8.77 -14.38 -17.91
CA VAL A 267 8.40 -13.06 -18.45
C VAL A 267 9.58 -12.34 -19.10
N LYS A 268 10.78 -12.45 -18.52
CA LYS A 268 12.02 -11.88 -19.08
C LYS A 268 12.35 -12.41 -20.46
N GLU A 269 12.18 -13.71 -20.69
CA GLU A 269 12.47 -14.32 -22.00
C GLU A 269 11.43 -13.92 -23.05
N VAL A 270 10.17 -13.74 -22.64
CA VAL A 270 9.12 -13.23 -23.52
C VAL A 270 9.43 -11.79 -23.95
N VAL A 271 9.78 -10.92 -23.00
CA VAL A 271 10.11 -9.52 -23.26
C VAL A 271 11.40 -9.39 -24.08
N ALA A 272 12.40 -10.24 -23.85
CA ALA A 272 13.65 -10.24 -24.63
C ALA A 272 13.44 -10.54 -26.13
N ARG A 273 12.31 -11.16 -26.50
CA ARG A 273 11.93 -11.45 -27.90
C ARG A 273 11.08 -10.32 -28.53
N TRP A 274 10.77 -9.26 -27.80
CA TRP A 274 10.00 -8.14 -28.33
C TRP A 274 10.84 -7.32 -29.31
N PRO A 275 10.29 -6.94 -30.48
CA PRO A 275 11.00 -6.04 -31.40
C PRO A 275 11.10 -4.64 -30.79
N GLU A 276 12.15 -3.89 -31.15
CA GLU A 276 12.33 -2.50 -30.68
C GLU A 276 11.13 -1.61 -31.03
N SER A 277 10.45 -1.86 -32.15
CA SER A 277 9.25 -1.12 -32.56
C SER A 277 8.04 -1.28 -31.63
N ARG A 278 8.05 -2.25 -30.71
CA ARG A 278 7.00 -2.40 -29.69
C ARG A 278 7.18 -1.40 -28.54
N TRP A 279 8.41 -0.95 -28.28
CA TRP A 279 8.70 -0.04 -27.19
C TRP A 279 8.29 1.38 -27.55
N GLN A 280 7.59 2.03 -26.64
CA GLN A 280 7.12 3.41 -26.75
C GLN A 280 7.70 4.21 -25.60
N ARG A 281 8.30 5.36 -25.91
CA ARG A 281 8.76 6.29 -24.88
C ARG A 281 7.57 7.06 -24.34
N LEU A 282 7.28 6.88 -23.05
CA LEU A 282 6.14 7.51 -22.39
C LEU A 282 6.60 8.29 -21.18
N THR A 283 6.12 9.54 -21.09
CA THR A 283 6.19 10.34 -19.87
C THR A 283 4.97 9.99 -19.03
N VAL A 284 5.20 9.50 -17.81
CA VAL A 284 4.17 8.87 -16.98
C VAL A 284 3.79 9.71 -15.77
N ALA A 285 4.66 10.62 -15.33
CA ALA A 285 4.40 11.50 -14.18
C ALA A 285 5.35 12.70 -14.21
N GLU A 286 5.05 13.70 -13.39
CA GLU A 286 5.97 14.77 -13.04
C GLU A 286 6.43 14.57 -11.59
N GLY A 287 7.72 14.36 -11.38
CA GLY A 287 8.33 14.23 -10.04
C GLY A 287 9.09 15.49 -9.66
N GLU A 288 9.63 15.53 -8.43
CA GLU A 288 10.43 16.66 -7.93
C GLU A 288 11.65 17.00 -8.82
N LYS A 289 12.19 15.98 -9.50
CA LYS A 289 13.34 16.10 -10.42
C LYS A 289 12.92 16.31 -11.88
N GLY A 290 11.64 16.58 -12.13
CA GLY A 290 11.07 16.77 -13.46
C GLY A 290 10.30 15.56 -13.98
N LEU A 291 10.09 15.53 -15.29
CA LEU A 291 9.29 14.52 -15.98
C LEU A 291 9.88 13.12 -15.83
N ILE A 292 9.07 12.18 -15.35
CA ILE A 292 9.40 10.77 -15.23
C ILE A 292 9.06 10.10 -16.57
N THR A 293 10.10 9.65 -17.29
CA THR A 293 9.97 9.07 -18.63
C THR A 293 10.72 7.74 -18.72
N TYR A 294 10.07 6.74 -19.32
CA TYR A 294 10.64 5.40 -19.56
C TYR A 294 10.19 4.88 -20.93
N ASP A 295 10.86 3.84 -21.41
CA ASP A 295 10.35 3.06 -22.54
C ASP A 295 9.41 1.96 -22.00
N TRP A 296 8.21 1.85 -22.57
CA TRP A 296 7.18 0.91 -22.18
C TRP A 296 6.73 0.04 -23.33
N ALA A 297 6.33 -1.19 -23.03
CA ALA A 297 5.74 -2.10 -23.98
C ALA A 297 4.76 -3.04 -23.27
N CYS A 298 3.76 -3.55 -24.01
CA CYS A 298 2.88 -4.59 -23.50
C CYS A 298 2.53 -5.66 -24.54
N GLN A 299 2.17 -6.85 -24.07
CA GLN A 299 1.64 -7.94 -24.88
C GLN A 299 0.61 -8.74 -24.08
N ARG A 300 -0.42 -9.26 -24.75
CA ARG A 300 -1.31 -10.27 -24.15
C ARG A 300 -0.57 -11.58 -23.91
N VAL A 301 -0.76 -12.15 -22.73
CA VAL A 301 -0.19 -13.42 -22.29
C VAL A 301 -1.23 -14.21 -21.49
N VAL A 302 -0.92 -15.47 -21.21
CA VAL A 302 -1.67 -16.34 -20.32
C VAL A 302 -0.80 -16.66 -19.12
N GLU A 303 -1.29 -16.39 -17.91
CA GLU A 303 -0.55 -16.72 -16.69
C GLU A 303 -0.37 -18.23 -16.56
N SER A 304 0.79 -18.68 -16.08
CA SER A 304 1.00 -20.06 -15.64
C SER A 304 0.72 -20.21 -14.16
N ARG A 305 -0.23 -21.08 -13.83
CA ARG A 305 -0.61 -21.44 -12.46
C ARG A 305 -0.48 -22.93 -12.30
N ASP A 306 0.46 -23.36 -11.46
CA ASP A 306 0.77 -24.77 -11.22
C ASP A 306 1.01 -25.60 -12.50
N GLY A 307 1.60 -24.96 -13.53
CA GLY A 307 1.87 -25.60 -14.82
C GLY A 307 0.67 -25.69 -15.76
N LEU A 308 -0.45 -25.03 -15.43
CA LEU A 308 -1.67 -24.97 -16.23
C LEU A 308 -2.02 -23.53 -16.63
N PRO A 309 -2.77 -23.33 -17.73
CA PRO A 309 -3.18 -22.00 -18.17
C PRO A 309 -4.20 -21.36 -17.24
N GLY A 310 -3.80 -20.27 -16.58
CA GLY A 310 -4.64 -19.40 -15.77
C GLY A 310 -5.39 -18.33 -16.59
N PRO A 311 -5.72 -17.18 -15.98
CA PRO A 311 -6.34 -16.05 -16.67
C PRO A 311 -5.47 -15.44 -17.78
N ASP A 312 -6.10 -14.83 -18.77
CA ASP A 312 -5.39 -14.00 -19.74
C ASP A 312 -5.05 -12.65 -19.09
N ALA A 313 -3.80 -12.20 -19.23
CA ALA A 313 -3.31 -10.96 -18.66
C ALA A 313 -2.52 -10.12 -19.69
N TRP A 314 -2.30 -8.85 -19.38
CA TRP A 314 -1.28 -8.04 -20.02
C TRP A 314 0.05 -8.29 -19.32
N LEU A 315 1.08 -8.67 -20.07
CA LEU A 315 2.46 -8.51 -19.65
C LEU A 315 2.91 -7.11 -20.07
N VAL A 316 3.27 -6.30 -19.09
CA VAL A 316 3.78 -4.94 -19.30
C VAL A 316 5.24 -4.91 -18.87
N ALA A 317 6.09 -4.23 -19.63
CA ALA A 317 7.49 -4.03 -19.27
C ALA A 317 7.86 -2.55 -19.30
N ARG A 318 8.67 -2.14 -18.32
CA ARG A 318 9.28 -0.81 -18.23
C ARG A 318 10.78 -0.96 -18.36
N ARG A 319 11.38 -0.27 -19.32
CA ARG A 319 12.83 -0.24 -19.57
C ARG A 319 13.39 1.13 -19.21
N SER A 320 14.46 1.15 -18.42
CA SER A 320 15.16 2.37 -18.06
C SER A 320 15.84 3.02 -19.27
N LEU A 321 15.84 4.35 -19.32
CA LEU A 321 16.48 5.11 -20.40
C LEU A 321 18.00 5.19 -20.23
N SER A 322 18.47 5.23 -18.98
CA SER A 322 19.90 5.29 -18.66
C SER A 322 20.57 3.92 -18.66
N ASP A 323 19.81 2.88 -18.31
CA ASP A 323 20.26 1.49 -18.34
C ASP A 323 19.20 0.61 -19.03
N PRO A 324 19.27 0.41 -20.35
CA PRO A 324 18.30 -0.41 -21.08
C PRO A 324 18.23 -1.88 -20.63
N SER A 325 19.17 -2.36 -19.81
CA SER A 325 19.13 -3.71 -19.23
C SER A 325 18.28 -3.80 -17.96
N ASP A 326 18.03 -2.66 -17.31
CA ASP A 326 17.11 -2.54 -16.17
C ASP A 326 15.66 -2.51 -16.68
N ILE A 327 15.03 -3.68 -16.60
CA ILE A 327 13.65 -3.92 -17.02
C ILE A 327 12.84 -4.44 -15.84
N ALA A 328 11.76 -3.74 -15.52
CA ALA A 328 10.73 -4.19 -14.59
C ALA A 328 9.56 -4.82 -15.35
N TYR A 329 8.98 -5.89 -14.79
CA TYR A 329 7.88 -6.65 -15.39
C TYR A 329 6.64 -6.54 -14.54
N TYR A 330 5.48 -6.42 -15.18
CA TYR A 330 4.19 -6.32 -14.51
C TYR A 330 3.17 -7.21 -15.20
N LEU A 331 2.21 -7.70 -14.40
CA LEU A 331 0.99 -8.30 -14.92
C LEU A 331 -0.20 -7.36 -14.66
N SER A 332 -1.17 -7.38 -15.56
CA SER A 332 -2.41 -6.62 -15.43
C SER A 332 -3.62 -7.36 -15.99
N ASN A 333 -4.76 -7.29 -15.30
CA ASN A 333 -6.07 -7.78 -15.77
C ASN A 333 -6.90 -6.68 -16.46
N ALA A 334 -6.30 -5.54 -16.81
CA ALA A 334 -7.04 -4.44 -17.44
C ALA A 334 -7.70 -4.86 -18.77
N PRO A 335 -8.79 -4.17 -19.18
CA PRO A 335 -9.49 -4.37 -20.45
C PRO A 335 -8.58 -4.37 -21.68
N LEU A 336 -9.07 -4.95 -22.78
CA LEU A 336 -8.31 -5.09 -24.04
C LEU A 336 -8.07 -3.76 -24.75
N ASP A 337 -8.94 -2.79 -24.55
CA ASP A 337 -8.87 -1.42 -25.08
C ASP A 337 -8.07 -0.46 -24.18
N MET A 338 -7.52 -0.96 -23.07
CA MET A 338 -6.76 -0.14 -22.13
C MET A 338 -5.49 0.44 -22.79
N PRO A 339 -5.31 1.78 -22.82
CA PRO A 339 -4.12 2.39 -23.38
C PRO A 339 -2.86 2.03 -22.58
N LEU A 340 -1.74 1.80 -23.29
CA LEU A 340 -0.43 1.54 -22.67
C LEU A 340 -0.02 2.67 -21.71
N LEU A 341 -0.34 3.93 -22.04
CA LEU A 341 -0.07 5.07 -21.16
C LEU A 341 -0.74 4.92 -19.79
N LYS A 342 -2.01 4.48 -19.72
CA LYS A 342 -2.71 4.28 -18.45
C LYS A 342 -2.06 3.16 -17.62
N LEU A 343 -1.70 2.03 -18.26
CA LEU A 343 -0.98 0.95 -17.59
C LEU A 343 0.37 1.43 -17.03
N ALA A 344 1.09 2.24 -17.81
CA ALA A 344 2.37 2.82 -17.44
C ALA A 344 2.24 3.82 -16.28
N GLN A 345 1.20 4.66 -16.27
CA GLN A 345 0.89 5.59 -15.16
C GLN A 345 0.60 4.83 -13.86
N VAL A 346 -0.26 3.81 -13.91
CA VAL A 346 -0.61 2.99 -12.74
C VAL A 346 0.62 2.25 -12.20
N ALA A 347 1.40 1.60 -13.06
CA ALA A 347 2.65 0.95 -12.66
C ALA A 347 3.65 1.93 -12.00
N SER A 348 3.70 3.17 -12.50
CA SER A 348 4.62 4.20 -12.01
C SER A 348 4.17 4.84 -10.70
N THR A 349 2.91 4.63 -10.29
CA THR A 349 2.36 5.12 -9.02
C THR A 349 3.10 4.52 -7.82
N ARG A 350 3.80 3.39 -7.98
CA ARG A 350 4.67 2.81 -6.93
C ARG A 350 5.68 3.82 -6.36
N TYR A 351 6.31 4.64 -7.22
CA TYR A 351 7.27 5.66 -6.75
C TYR A 351 6.61 6.69 -5.82
N THR A 352 5.36 7.02 -6.11
CA THR A 352 4.62 8.03 -5.35
C THR A 352 4.20 7.54 -3.95
N VAL A 353 4.21 6.22 -3.72
CA VAL A 353 3.98 5.64 -2.38
C VAL A 353 5.20 5.71 -1.51
N GLU A 354 6.37 5.38 -2.05
CA GLU A 354 7.63 5.59 -1.34
C GLU A 354 7.70 7.06 -0.90
N GLN A 355 7.37 7.99 -1.80
CA GLN A 355 7.25 9.40 -1.47
C GLN A 355 6.19 9.68 -0.38
N CYS A 356 4.97 9.15 -0.48
CA CYS A 356 3.92 9.35 0.53
C CYS A 356 4.33 8.83 1.92
N ILE A 357 5.00 7.68 1.98
CA ILE A 357 5.51 7.11 3.22
C ILE A 357 6.67 7.95 3.76
N GLU A 358 7.60 8.39 2.92
CA GLU A 358 8.71 9.26 3.33
C GLU A 358 8.22 10.66 3.77
N GLU A 359 7.20 11.22 3.11
CA GLU A 359 6.48 12.42 3.54
C GLU A 359 5.85 12.19 4.92
N ALA A 360 5.13 11.07 5.11
CA ALA A 360 4.54 10.77 6.41
C ALA A 360 5.59 10.60 7.52
N LYS A 361 6.74 9.99 7.23
CA LYS A 361 7.88 9.90 8.16
C LYS A 361 8.43 11.28 8.51
N GLY A 362 8.84 12.06 7.51
CA GLY A 362 9.45 13.38 7.70
C GLY A 362 8.49 14.43 8.27
N GLU A 363 7.29 14.54 7.71
CA GLU A 363 6.32 15.58 8.06
C GLU A 363 5.50 15.22 9.29
N THR A 364 5.20 13.94 9.53
CA THR A 364 4.25 13.53 10.60
C THR A 364 4.77 12.49 11.58
N GLY A 365 6.05 12.12 11.47
CA GLY A 365 6.73 11.29 12.47
C GLY A 365 6.32 9.83 12.44
N LEU A 366 5.87 9.32 11.30
CA LEU A 366 5.37 7.95 11.12
C LEU A 366 6.33 6.88 11.69
N ASP A 367 7.64 7.12 11.66
CA ASP A 367 8.70 6.22 12.15
C ASP A 367 9.42 6.68 13.43
N GLU A 368 9.08 7.84 13.98
CA GLU A 368 9.81 8.48 15.08
C GLU A 368 9.29 8.06 16.47
N TYR A 369 8.28 7.19 16.53
CA TYR A 369 7.68 6.70 17.77
C TYR A 369 8.56 5.73 18.56
N GLU A 370 8.27 5.66 19.85
CA GLU A 370 8.94 4.77 20.81
C GLU A 370 7.95 3.84 21.55
N VAL A 371 6.72 3.72 21.03
CA VAL A 371 5.70 2.81 21.58
C VAL A 371 6.09 1.34 21.41
N ARG A 372 5.61 0.50 22.35
CA ARG A 372 5.96 -0.93 22.43
C ARG A 372 4.80 -1.90 22.27
N TYR A 373 3.57 -1.43 22.50
CA TYR A 373 2.38 -2.29 22.55
C TYR A 373 1.59 -2.25 21.24
N TRP A 374 0.87 -3.33 20.94
CA TRP A 374 0.06 -3.48 19.73
C TRP A 374 -0.86 -2.30 19.46
N HIS A 375 -1.71 -1.96 20.44
CA HIS A 375 -2.66 -0.86 20.30
C HIS A 375 -1.98 0.50 20.25
N SER A 376 -0.87 0.69 20.96
CA SER A 376 -0.11 1.95 20.93
C SER A 376 0.52 2.21 19.56
N TRP A 377 1.02 1.17 18.88
CA TRP A 377 1.49 1.27 17.50
C TRP A 377 0.36 1.73 16.58
N HIS A 378 -0.77 1.01 16.57
CA HIS A 378 -1.90 1.34 15.70
C HIS A 378 -2.43 2.76 15.95
N ARG A 379 -2.47 3.19 17.22
CA ARG A 379 -2.89 4.54 17.60
C ARG A 379 -1.96 5.63 17.08
N HIS A 380 -0.65 5.47 17.26
CA HIS A 380 0.32 6.45 16.74
C HIS A 380 0.25 6.52 15.22
N ILE A 381 0.29 5.36 14.55
CA ILE A 381 0.25 5.30 13.08
C ILE A 381 -1.05 5.91 12.53
N THR A 382 -2.21 5.65 13.15
CA THR A 382 -3.47 6.32 12.76
C THR A 382 -3.36 7.84 12.91
N LEU A 383 -2.81 8.34 14.02
CA LEU A 383 -2.72 9.79 14.24
C LEU A 383 -1.74 10.45 13.25
N SER A 384 -0.64 9.78 12.90
CA SER A 384 0.26 10.21 11.83
C SER A 384 -0.43 10.22 10.47
N MET A 385 -1.23 9.18 10.13
CA MET A 385 -2.04 9.17 8.91
C MET A 385 -3.07 10.30 8.87
N MET A 386 -3.72 10.61 10.00
CA MET A 386 -4.66 11.74 10.10
C MET A 386 -3.95 13.08 9.88
N ALA A 387 -2.78 13.29 10.48
CA ALA A 387 -1.97 14.48 10.27
C ALA A 387 -1.53 14.60 8.81
N HIS A 388 -1.10 13.49 8.20
CA HIS A 388 -0.66 13.46 6.81
C HIS A 388 -1.81 13.80 5.85
N ALA A 389 -2.98 13.18 6.04
CA ALA A 389 -4.17 13.47 5.23
C ALA A 389 -4.63 14.93 5.37
N TRP A 390 -4.51 15.52 6.56
CA TRP A 390 -4.77 16.94 6.76
C TRP A 390 -3.78 17.81 5.96
N LEU A 391 -2.48 17.58 6.08
CA LEU A 391 -1.47 18.32 5.32
C LEU A 391 -1.66 18.18 3.81
N ALA A 392 -1.93 16.97 3.33
CA ALA A 392 -2.26 16.72 1.93
C ALA A 392 -3.48 17.51 1.46
N SER A 393 -4.52 17.64 2.31
CA SER A 393 -5.73 18.40 1.96
C SER A 393 -5.48 19.90 1.91
N VAL A 394 -4.62 20.42 2.79
CA VAL A 394 -4.18 21.83 2.76
C VAL A 394 -3.37 22.10 1.50
N ARG A 395 -2.45 21.20 1.13
CA ARG A 395 -1.69 21.28 -0.13
C ARG A 395 -2.63 21.31 -1.34
N TYR A 396 -3.59 20.39 -1.40
CA TYR A 396 -4.58 20.33 -2.47
C TYR A 396 -5.38 21.64 -2.60
N GLN A 397 -5.95 22.13 -1.50
CA GLN A 397 -6.72 23.38 -1.49
C GLN A 397 -5.88 24.60 -1.90
N ALA A 398 -4.61 24.65 -1.50
CA ALA A 398 -3.71 25.73 -1.88
C ALA A 398 -3.38 25.72 -3.38
N THR A 399 -3.27 24.54 -3.99
CA THR A 399 -3.04 24.38 -5.44
C THR A 399 -4.29 24.73 -6.25
N GLU A 400 -5.46 24.25 -5.82
CA GLU A 400 -6.77 24.59 -6.42
C GLU A 400 -7.02 26.11 -6.40
N LYS A 401 -6.81 26.78 -5.25
CA LYS A 401 -6.97 28.24 -5.12
C LYS A 401 -6.06 29.03 -6.08
N LYS A 402 -4.91 28.47 -6.47
CA LYS A 402 -3.96 29.11 -7.40
C LYS A 402 -4.26 28.82 -8.88
N GLY A 403 -5.31 28.06 -9.18
CA GLY A 403 -5.62 27.59 -10.54
C GLY A 403 -4.52 26.69 -11.12
N GLY A 404 -3.65 26.14 -10.26
CA GLY A 404 -2.60 25.22 -10.67
C GLY A 404 -3.21 23.85 -10.94
N LEU A 405 -2.82 23.23 -12.05
CA LEU A 405 -2.99 21.79 -12.21
C LEU A 405 -2.18 21.15 -11.07
N SER A 406 -2.84 20.40 -10.18
CA SER A 406 -2.16 19.43 -9.30
C SER A 406 -1.22 18.58 -10.16
N PRO A 407 -0.04 18.10 -9.69
CA PRO A 407 0.86 17.26 -10.48
C PRO A 407 0.08 16.08 -11.05
N SER A 408 -0.42 16.30 -12.27
CA SER A 408 -1.39 15.47 -12.91
C SER A 408 -0.62 14.49 -13.75
N TRP A 409 -1.09 13.25 -13.78
CA TRP A 409 -0.75 12.31 -14.83
C TRP A 409 -0.81 13.06 -16.17
N PRO A 410 0.27 13.15 -16.96
CA PRO A 410 0.24 13.85 -18.23
C PRO A 410 -0.87 13.22 -19.09
N SER A 411 -1.73 14.08 -19.63
CA SER A 411 -2.89 13.72 -20.46
C SER A 411 -2.49 12.99 -21.73
#